data_AF-A0A7H4MWY8-F1
#
_entry.id   AF-A0A7H4MWY8-F1
#
_cell.length_a   1.000
_cell.length_b   1.000
_cell.length_c   1.000
_cell.angle_alpha   90.00
_cell.angle_beta   90.00
_cell.angle_gamma   90.00
#
_symmetry.space_group_name_H-M   'P 1'
#
loop_
_entity.id
_entity.type
_entity.pdbx_description
1 polymer ?
#
loop_
_entity_poly.entity_id
_entity_poly.type
_entity_poly.pdbx_seq_one_letter_code
_entity_poly.pdbx_strand_id
1 'polypeptide(L)' 'MSIKLIVGLANPGAEYAATRHNAGAWYVDLLAERHRAPLREESKFFGYTSRINLAGEDVRLLVPTPL' A
#
# COMPACT_ATOMS: atom_id res chain seq x y z
N MET A 1 11.02 -4.22 18.71
CA MET A 1 10.94 -4.20 17.23
C MET A 1 9.70 -3.43 16.83
N SER A 2 9.79 -2.44 15.95
CA SER A 2 8.63 -1.70 15.43
C SER A 2 8.32 -2.11 13.99
N ILE A 3 7.06 -1.98 13.58
CA ILE A 3 6.64 -2.22 12.20
C ILE A 3 7.31 -1.18 11.29
N LYS A 4 8.02 -1.63 10.26
CA LYS A 4 8.69 -0.75 9.26
C LYS A 4 8.03 -0.77 7.89
N LEU A 5 7.17 -1.74 7.63
CA LEU A 5 6.50 -1.94 6.36
C LEU A 5 5.10 -2.50 6.60
N ILE A 6 4.10 -1.90 5.94
CA ILE A 6 2.74 -2.42 5.84
C ILE A 6 2.48 -2.72 4.36
N VAL A 7 2.06 -3.95 4.07
CA VAL A 7 1.81 -4.42 2.69
C VAL A 7 0.33 -4.73 2.52
N GLY A 8 -0.28 -4.15 1.49
CA GLY A 8 -1.66 -4.41 1.09
C GLY A 8 -1.68 -5.36 -0.10
N LEU A 9 -2.10 -6.60 0.11
CA LEU A 9 -2.17 -7.58 -0.97
C LEU A 9 -3.36 -7.30 -1.89
N ALA A 10 -3.13 -7.48 -3.20
CA ALA A 10 -4.14 -7.36 -4.24
C ALA A 10 -3.78 -8.26 -5.42
N ASN A 11 -4.82 -8.73 -6.12
CA ASN A 11 -4.67 -9.26 -7.47
C ASN A 11 -4.67 -8.10 -8.49
N PRO A 12 -3.80 -8.16 -9.52
CA PRO A 12 -3.77 -7.16 -10.59
C PRO A 12 -4.98 -7.30 -11.51
N GLY A 13 -5.38 -6.20 -12.15
CA GLY A 13 -6.53 -6.15 -13.06
C GLY A 13 -7.73 -5.39 -12.48
N ALA A 14 -8.38 -4.57 -13.30
CA ALA A 14 -9.50 -3.72 -12.90
C ALA A 14 -10.72 -4.54 -12.44
N GLU A 15 -10.89 -5.74 -13.01
CA GLU A 15 -11.94 -6.69 -12.64
C GLU A 15 -11.83 -7.20 -11.20
N TYR A 16 -10.63 -7.16 -10.60
CA TYR A 16 -10.40 -7.60 -9.23
C TYR A 16 -10.45 -6.47 -8.19
N ALA A 17 -10.52 -5.22 -8.63
CA ALA A 17 -10.43 -4.03 -7.79
C ALA A 17 -11.45 -4.01 -6.64
N ALA A 18 -12.65 -4.55 -6.86
CA ALA A 18 -13.74 -4.60 -5.88
C ALA A 18 -13.95 -5.99 -5.23
N THR A 19 -13.00 -6.92 -5.39
CA THR A 19 -13.09 -8.25 -4.78
C THR A 19 -12.58 -8.24 -3.34
N ARG A 20 -13.18 -9.07 -2.46
CA ARG A 20 -12.75 -9.19 -1.05
C ARG A 20 -11.28 -9.56 -0.89
N HIS A 21 -10.66 -10.14 -1.91
CA HIS A 21 -9.25 -10.48 -1.93
C HIS A 21 -8.34 -9.24 -1.88
N ASN A 22 -8.80 -8.10 -2.41
CA ASN A 22 -8.04 -6.85 -2.48
C ASN A 22 -8.24 -5.94 -1.25
N ALA A 23 -8.87 -6.45 -0.17
CA ALA A 23 -9.11 -5.69 1.05
C ALA A 23 -7.81 -5.14 1.68
N GLY A 24 -6.68 -5.85 1.50
CA GLY A 24 -5.36 -5.38 1.95
C GLY A 24 -4.94 -4.09 1.25
N ALA A 25 -5.09 -4.02 -0.08
CA ALA A 25 -4.80 -2.80 -0.84
C ALA A 25 -5.73 -1.65 -0.45
N TRP A 26 -7.05 -1.91 -0.30
CA TRP A 26 -8.00 -0.88 0.15
C TRP A 26 -7.60 -0.27 1.49
N TYR A 27 -7.15 -1.11 2.43
CA TYR A 27 -6.68 -0.64 3.73
C TYR A 27 -5.45 0.27 3.59
N VAL A 28 -4.48 -0.13 2.76
CA VAL A 28 -3.25 0.65 2.55
C VAL A 28 -3.51 1.97 1.84
N ASP A 29 -4.40 1.99 0.83
CA ASP A 29 -4.83 3.22 0.16
C ASP A 29 -5.49 4.19 1.15
N LEU A 30 -6.46 3.71 1.93
CA LEU A 30 -7.13 4.53 2.95
C LEU A 30 -6.15 5.03 4.03
N LEU A 31 -5.16 4.21 4.41
CA LEU A 31 -4.12 4.62 5.35
C LEU A 31 -3.23 5.71 4.75
N ALA A 32 -2.80 5.56 3.50
CA ALA A 32 -2.04 6.56 2.76
C ALA A 32 -2.79 7.89 2.66
N GLU A 33 -4.08 7.85 2.35
CA GLU A 33 -4.96 9.03 2.29
C GLU A 33 -5.09 9.75 3.63
N ARG A 34 -5.33 9.00 4.73
CA ARG A 34 -5.43 9.58 6.08
C ARG A 34 -4.16 10.31 6.51
N HIS A 35 -3.00 9.83 6.04
CA HIS A 35 -1.70 10.46 6.28
C HIS A 35 -1.29 11.48 5.20
N ARG A 36 -2.18 11.79 4.24
CA ARG A 36 -1.94 12.72 3.11
C ARG A 36 -0.68 12.38 2.31
N ALA A 37 -0.42 11.09 2.15
CA ALA A 37 0.78 10.56 1.52
C ALA A 37 0.38 9.54 0.45
N PRO A 38 -0.18 9.99 -0.70
CA PRO A 38 -0.71 9.08 -1.71
C PRO A 38 0.36 8.09 -2.20
N LEU A 39 -0.06 6.86 -2.50
CA LEU A 39 0.85 5.89 -3.11
C LEU A 39 1.27 6.36 -4.51
N ARG A 40 2.54 6.12 -4.84
CA ARG A 40 3.10 6.39 -6.17
C ARG A 40 3.73 5.12 -6.72
N GLU A 41 3.60 4.93 -8.02
CA GLU A 41 4.25 3.83 -8.71
C GLU A 41 5.78 3.96 -8.55
N GLU A 42 6.42 2.87 -8.14
CA GLU A 42 7.87 2.78 -8.01
C GLU A 42 8.33 1.45 -8.59
N SER A 43 8.81 1.49 -9.84
CA SER A 43 9.16 0.30 -10.62
C SER A 43 10.23 -0.55 -9.93
N LYS A 44 11.14 0.05 -9.14
CA LYS A 44 12.15 -0.69 -8.37
C LYS A 44 11.53 -1.63 -7.32
N PHE A 45 10.34 -1.32 -6.84
CA PHE A 45 9.63 -2.11 -5.82
C PHE A 45 8.46 -2.91 -6.38
N PHE A 46 8.28 -2.94 -7.71
CA PHE A 46 7.22 -3.70 -8.37
C PHE A 46 5.83 -3.39 -7.79
N GLY A 47 5.52 -2.10 -7.62
CA GLY A 47 4.24 -1.68 -7.06
C GLY A 47 4.14 -0.21 -6.73
N TYR A 48 3.06 0.13 -6.03
CA TYR A 48 2.79 1.46 -5.52
C TYR A 48 3.29 1.57 -4.08
N THR A 49 4.03 2.64 -3.77
CA THR A 49 4.60 2.85 -2.43
C THR A 49 4.37 4.27 -1.93
N SER A 50 4.34 4.41 -0.61
CA SER A 50 4.42 5.69 0.09
C SER A 50 5.16 5.52 1.40
N ARG A 51 5.42 6.63 2.09
CA ARG A 51 6.08 6.68 3.39
C ARG A 51 5.26 7.58 4.30
N ILE A 52 4.92 7.08 5.48
CA ILE A 52 4.09 7.78 6.46
C ILE A 52 4.80 7.83 7.81
N ASN A 53 4.49 8.85 8.60
CA ASN A 53 4.76 8.83 10.03
C ASN A 53 3.55 8.24 10.76
N LEU A 54 3.75 7.11 11.43
CA LEU A 54 2.72 6.41 12.19
C LEU A 54 3.18 6.29 13.65
N ALA A 55 2.52 7.02 14.55
CA ALA A 55 2.86 7.07 15.97
C ALA A 55 4.35 7.42 16.24
N GLY A 56 4.92 8.37 15.49
CA GLY A 56 6.31 8.78 15.61
C GLY A 56 7.30 7.88 14.84
N GLU A 57 6.86 6.72 14.35
CA GLU A 57 7.68 5.82 13.57
C GLU A 57 7.55 6.09 12.07
N ASP A 58 8.67 5.99 11.38
CA ASP A 58 8.70 6.00 9.93
C ASP A 58 8.34 4.61 9.37
N VAL A 59 7.25 4.55 8.61
CA VAL A 59 6.69 3.30 8.08
C VAL A 59 6.47 3.43 6.58
N ARG A 60 6.95 2.42 5.83
CA ARG A 60 6.68 2.30 4.40
C ARG A 60 5.33 1.61 4.15
N LEU A 61 4.61 2.08 3.16
CA LEU A 61 3.43 1.44 2.60
C LEU A 61 3.78 0.82 1.24
N LEU A 62 3.23 -0.35 0.94
CA LEU A 62 3.40 -1.02 -0.34
C LEU A 62 2.11 -1.73 -0.76
N VAL A 63 1.69 -1.52 -2.00
CA VAL A 63 0.74 -2.38 -2.72
C VAL A 63 1.50 -2.93 -3.94
N PRO A 64 1.84 -4.23 -3.96
CA PRO A 64 2.57 -4.81 -5.07
C PRO A 64 1.67 -4.91 -6.31
N THR A 65 2.27 -4.71 -7.48
CA THR A 65 1.68 -5.03 -8.78
C THR A 65 2.51 -6.15 -9.39
N PRO A 66 2.04 -7.41 -9.32
CA PRO A 66 2.69 -8.49 -10.05
C PRO A 66 2.72 -8.13 -11.55
N LEU A 67 3.86 -8.40 -12.19
CA LEU A 67 4.03 -8.29 -13.64
C LEU A 67 2.99 -9.12 -14.40
#